data_AF-A0A062U5B4-F1
#
_entry.id   AF-A0A062U5B4-F1
#
_cell.length_a   1.000
_cell.length_b   1.000
_cell.length_c   1.000
_cell.angle_alpha   90.00
_cell.angle_beta   90.00
_cell.angle_gamma   90.00
#
_symmetry.space_group_name_H-M   'P 1'
#
loop_
_entity.id
_entity.type
_entity.pdbx_description
1 polymer ?
#
loop_
_entity_poly.entity_id
_entity_poly.type
_entity_poly.pdbx_seq_one_letter_code
_entity_poly.pdbx_strand_id
1 'polypeptide(L)'
;MQIDDVEFDVPEELRPSAMRRMGLRPVMDQTIDRLPCPRMTSATFLPVALLRLYRRLRPEIIGNRCGYEPSCSRYSELAFRTKPPLTAFRLTYKRLCRCKPGKGGTDLTELELPS
;
A
#
# COMPACT_ATOMS: atom_id res chain seq x y z
N MET A 1 0.69 -16.82 -32.43
CA MET A 1 -0.49 -16.54 -31.60
C MET A 1 -0.18 -15.28 -30.81
N GLN A 2 -0.39 -14.11 -31.42
CA GLN A 2 -0.46 -12.84 -30.68
C GLN A 2 -1.79 -12.90 -29.93
N ILE A 3 -1.73 -12.86 -28.61
CA ILE A 3 -2.93 -12.68 -27.80
C ILE A 3 -3.11 -11.18 -27.75
N ASP A 4 -4.05 -10.70 -28.57
CA ASP A 4 -4.51 -9.33 -28.61
C ASP A 4 -4.80 -8.81 -27.20
N ASP A 5 -4.42 -7.56 -26.98
CA ASP A 5 -4.70 -6.77 -25.79
C ASP A 5 -6.15 -6.98 -25.34
N VAL A 6 -6.33 -7.82 -24.31
CA VAL A 6 -7.60 -7.90 -23.60
C VAL A 6 -7.70 -6.61 -22.80
N GLU A 7 -8.23 -5.58 -23.45
CA GLU A 7 -8.67 -4.34 -22.82
C GLU A 7 -9.88 -4.72 -21.95
N PHE A 8 -9.59 -5.27 -20.77
CA PHE A 8 -10.58 -5.37 -19.72
C PHE A 8 -10.97 -3.94 -19.39
N ASP A 9 -12.25 -3.62 -19.58
CA ASP A 9 -12.92 -2.43 -19.05
C ASP A 9 -12.97 -2.56 -17.51
N VAL A 10 -11.78 -2.54 -16.88
CA VAL A 10 -11.62 -2.56 -15.44
C VAL A 10 -11.88 -1.14 -15.00
N PRO A 11 -12.94 -0.88 -14.20
CA PRO A 11 -13.18 0.45 -13.68
C PRO A 11 -11.91 0.92 -12.94
N GLU A 12 -11.53 2.17 -13.16
CA GLU A 12 -10.21 2.70 -12.79
C GLU A 12 -9.89 2.52 -11.28
N GLU A 13 -10.93 2.47 -10.46
CA GLU A 13 -10.87 2.19 -9.02
C GLU A 13 -10.36 0.76 -8.70
N LEU A 14 -10.65 -0.23 -9.55
CA LEU A 14 -10.27 -1.63 -9.34
C LEU A 14 -8.91 -1.98 -9.95
N ARG A 15 -8.33 -1.09 -10.77
CA ARG A 15 -7.02 -1.27 -11.42
C ARG A 15 -5.92 -1.70 -10.43
N PRO A 16 -5.74 -1.11 -9.24
CA PRO A 16 -4.71 -1.56 -8.30
C PRO A 16 -4.96 -2.99 -7.75
N SER A 17 -6.23 -3.37 -7.59
CA SER A 17 -6.60 -4.73 -7.16
C SER A 17 -6.32 -5.74 -8.28
N ALA A 18 -6.70 -5.39 -9.52
CA ALA A 18 -6.48 -6.20 -10.71
C ALA A 18 -4.98 -6.44 -10.97
N MET A 19 -4.17 -5.38 -10.93
CA MET A 19 -2.71 -5.48 -11.08
C MET A 19 -2.09 -6.45 -10.07
N ARG A 20 -2.47 -6.34 -8.79
CA ARG A 20 -1.95 -7.24 -7.75
C ARG A 20 -2.39 -8.69 -7.98
N ARG A 21 -3.65 -8.92 -8.41
CA ARG A 21 -4.13 -10.27 -8.77
C ARG A 21 -3.37 -10.87 -9.97
N MET A 22 -2.89 -10.04 -10.89
CA MET A 22 -2.03 -10.44 -12.00
C MET A 22 -0.56 -10.63 -11.60
N GLY A 23 -0.19 -10.46 -10.32
CA GLY A 23 1.20 -10.53 -9.86
C GLY A 23 2.03 -9.29 -10.17
N LEU A 24 1.41 -8.23 -10.72
CA LEU A 24 2.07 -6.97 -11.00
C LEU A 24 2.09 -6.07 -9.75
N ARG A 25 3.17 -5.29 -9.60
CA ARG A 25 3.31 -4.32 -8.51
C ARG A 25 2.95 -2.91 -8.98
N PRO A 26 1.98 -2.23 -8.37
CA PRO A 26 1.67 -0.84 -8.70
C PRO A 26 2.84 0.11 -8.44
N VAL A 27 2.89 1.24 -9.15
CA VAL A 27 4.03 2.17 -9.11
C VAL A 27 4.25 2.73 -7.71
N MET A 28 3.18 3.15 -7.03
CA MET A 28 3.29 3.70 -5.67
C MET A 28 3.78 2.66 -4.66
N ASP A 29 3.41 1.40 -4.88
CA ASP A 29 3.87 0.30 -4.04
C ASP A 29 5.39 0.12 -4.16
N GLN A 30 5.91 0.20 -5.38
CA GLN A 30 7.34 0.13 -5.66
C GLN A 30 8.10 1.33 -5.07
N THR A 31 7.54 2.54 -5.18
CA THR A 31 8.15 3.75 -4.62
C THR A 31 8.37 3.62 -3.11
N ILE A 32 7.37 3.12 -2.38
CA ILE A 32 7.46 2.96 -0.92
C ILE A 32 8.43 1.83 -0.55
N ASP A 33 8.49 0.76 -1.35
CA ASP A 33 9.47 -0.32 -1.15
C ASP A 33 10.92 0.17 -1.29
N ARG A 34 11.15 1.11 -2.21
CA ARG A 34 12.48 1.71 -2.46
C ARG A 34 12.92 2.68 -1.36
N LEU A 35 12.01 3.18 -0.51
CA LEU A 35 12.38 4.09 0.56
C LEU A 35 13.34 3.41 1.54
N PRO A 36 14.41 4.12 1.99
CA PRO A 36 15.39 3.55 2.91
C PRO A 36 14.71 3.19 4.23
N CYS A 37 15.16 2.12 4.88
CA CYS A 37 14.69 1.78 6.22
C CYS A 37 15.03 2.93 7.19
N PRO A 38 14.08 3.35 8.06
CA PRO A 38 14.40 4.30 9.10
C PRO A 38 15.53 3.78 10.00
N ARG A 39 16.35 4.68 10.55
CA ARG A 39 17.42 4.29 11.49
C ARG A 39 16.81 3.69 12.77
N MET A 40 17.48 2.70 13.34
CA MET A 40 17.05 1.96 14.55
C MET A 40 16.79 2.87 15.77
N THR A 41 17.38 4.06 15.78
CA THR A 41 17.24 5.07 16.84
C THR A 41 15.97 5.92 16.73
N SER A 42 15.20 5.80 15.64
CA SER A 42 13.98 6.59 15.44
C SER A 42 12.75 5.86 15.99
N ALA A 43 11.82 6.59 16.63
CA ALA A 43 10.55 6.03 17.13
C ALA A 43 9.68 5.40 16.02
N THR A 44 9.91 5.80 14.77
CA THR A 44 9.27 5.23 13.56
C THR A 44 9.86 3.88 13.15
N PHE A 45 11.03 3.49 13.65
CA PHE A 45 11.68 2.25 13.26
C PHE A 45 10.84 1.02 13.55
N LEU A 46 10.33 0.91 14.78
CA LEU A 46 9.56 -0.24 15.23
C LEU A 46 8.32 -0.52 14.36
N PRO A 47 7.40 0.44 14.13
CA PRO A 47 6.22 0.19 13.30
C PRO A 47 6.58 -0.09 11.84
N VAL A 48 7.58 0.61 11.28
CA VAL A 48 8.00 0.37 9.89
C VAL A 48 8.62 -1.02 9.74
N ALA A 49 9.49 -1.44 10.66
CA ALA A 49 10.11 -2.76 10.65
C ALA A 49 9.05 -3.87 10.77
N LEU A 50 8.07 -3.71 11.65
CA LEU A 50 6.94 -4.64 11.78
C LEU A 50 6.11 -4.71 10.49
N LEU A 51 5.83 -3.58 9.84
CA LEU A 51 5.11 -3.55 8.56
C LEU A 51 5.89 -4.19 7.42
N ARG A 52 7.22 -4.01 7.38
CA ARG A 52 8.12 -4.68 6.41
C ARG A 52 8.13 -6.18 6.64
N LEU A 53 8.28 -6.62 7.89
CA LEU A 53 8.27 -8.03 8.27
C LEU A 53 6.91 -8.68 7.94
N TYR A 54 5.81 -8.00 8.27
CA TYR A 54 4.47 -8.43 7.92
C TYR A 54 4.33 -8.63 6.40
N ARG A 55 4.81 -7.71 5.56
CA ARG A 55 4.76 -7.87 4.10
C ARG A 55 5.58 -9.05 3.58
N ARG A 56 6.68 -9.41 4.25
CA ARG A 56 7.53 -10.55 3.87
C ARG A 56 6.93 -11.89 4.29
N LEU A 57 6.30 -11.94 5.46
CA LEU A 57 5.68 -13.15 6.01
C LEU A 57 4.28 -13.40 5.46
N ARG A 58 3.57 -12.34 5.06
CA ARG A 58 2.19 -12.42 4.59
C ARG A 58 2.15 -13.06 3.19
N PRO A 59 1.30 -14.07 2.97
CA PRO A 59 1.13 -14.69 1.66
C PRO A 59 0.50 -13.71 0.64
N GLU A 60 0.94 -13.82 -0.62
CA GLU A 60 0.52 -12.96 -1.74
C GLU A 60 -1.00 -13.00 -1.98
N ILE A 61 -1.65 -14.12 -1.64
CA ILE A 61 -3.11 -14.33 -1.72
C ILE A 61 -3.89 -13.29 -0.89
N ILE A 62 -3.33 -12.84 0.24
CA ILE A 62 -3.94 -11.79 1.07
C ILE A 62 -3.46 -10.40 0.58
N GLY A 63 -2.25 -10.34 0.00
CA GLY A 63 -1.67 -9.23 -0.78
C GLY A 63 -2.65 -8.57 -1.72
N ASN A 64 -3.34 -9.41 -2.49
CA ASN A 64 -4.08 -9.02 -3.69
C ASN A 64 -5.50 -8.49 -3.42
N ARG A 65 -5.88 -8.29 -2.15
CA ARG A 65 -7.21 -7.79 -1.78
C ARG A 65 -7.31 -6.27 -1.67
N CYS A 66 -6.17 -5.58 -1.60
CA CYS A 66 -6.18 -4.13 -1.46
C CYS A 66 -6.51 -3.49 -2.81
N GLY A 67 -7.63 -2.76 -2.88
CA GLY A 67 -8.02 -1.99 -4.06
C GLY A 67 -7.38 -0.61 -4.16
N TYR A 68 -6.68 -0.17 -3.12
CA TYR A 68 -6.09 1.18 -3.09
C TYR A 68 -4.61 1.19 -3.48
N GLU A 69 -4.18 2.32 -4.02
CA GLU A 69 -2.79 2.62 -4.33
C GLU A 69 -2.35 3.89 -3.57
N PRO A 70 -1.31 3.84 -2.70
CA PRO A 70 -0.57 2.65 -2.25
C PRO A 70 -1.41 1.68 -1.40
N SER A 71 -0.92 0.44 -1.25
CA SER A 71 -1.57 -0.58 -0.43
C SER A 71 -1.70 -0.17 1.04
N CYS A 72 -2.66 -0.72 1.80
CA CYS A 72 -2.89 -0.34 3.20
C CYS A 72 -1.62 -0.45 4.07
N SER A 73 -0.81 -1.50 3.89
CA SER A 73 0.42 -1.68 4.68
C SER A 73 1.50 -0.65 4.31
N ARG A 74 1.58 -0.25 3.03
CA ARG A 74 2.51 0.78 2.56
C ARG A 74 2.04 2.18 2.93
N TYR A 75 0.72 2.43 2.89
CA TYR A 75 0.11 3.63 3.43
C TYR A 75 0.42 3.79 4.92
N SER A 76 0.30 2.71 5.71
CA SER A 76 0.70 2.74 7.12
C SER A 76 2.17 3.09 7.28
N GLU A 77 3.06 2.49 6.49
CA GLU A 77 4.49 2.84 6.52
C GLU A 77 4.70 4.33 6.24
N LEU A 78 4.00 4.89 5.24
CA LEU A 78 4.06 6.31 4.91
C LEU A 78 3.53 7.17 6.06
N ALA A 79 2.44 6.76 6.70
CA ALA A 79 1.83 7.48 7.81
C ALA A 79 2.78 7.58 9.01
N PHE A 80 3.45 6.47 9.35
CA PHE A 80 4.43 6.43 10.44
C PHE A 80 5.71 7.21 10.13
N ARG A 81 6.04 7.40 8.84
CA ARG A 81 7.18 8.22 8.40
C ARG A 81 6.90 9.72 8.42
N THR A 82 5.66 10.13 8.22
CA THR A 82 5.30 11.54 7.99
C THR A 82 4.57 12.19 9.16
N LYS A 83 3.89 11.39 10.00
CA LYS A 83 3.08 11.88 11.12
C LYS A 83 3.53 11.26 12.45
N PRO A 84 3.21 11.90 13.59
CA PRO A 84 3.39 11.30 14.91
C PRO A 84 2.69 9.93 15.01
N PRO A 85 3.20 8.99 15.81
CA PRO A 85 2.73 7.60 15.84
C PRO A 85 1.24 7.47 16.15
N LEU A 86 0.70 8.32 17.03
CA LEU A 86 -0.72 8.30 17.38
C LEU A 86 -1.61 8.69 16.20
N THR A 87 -1.24 9.76 15.48
CA THR A 87 -1.94 10.21 14.28
C THR A 87 -1.80 9.18 13.15
N ALA A 88 -0.61 8.63 12.97
CA ALA A 88 -0.35 7.58 11.99
C ALA A 88 -1.22 6.33 12.22
N PHE A 89 -1.40 5.94 13.48
CA PHE A 89 -2.28 4.83 13.85
C PHE A 89 -3.75 5.12 13.52
N ARG A 90 -4.24 6.32 13.84
CA ARG A 90 -5.63 6.72 13.51
C ARG A 90 -5.88 6.73 12.01
N LEU A 91 -4.94 7.27 11.21
CA LEU A 91 -5.02 7.28 9.75
C LEU A 91 -4.98 5.86 9.17
N THR A 92 -4.08 5.02 9.69
CA THR A 92 -3.99 3.61 9.33
C THR A 92 -5.29 2.88 9.60
N TYR A 93 -5.87 3.03 10.79
CA TYR A 93 -7.11 2.38 11.17
C TYR A 93 -8.28 2.82 10.27
N LYS A 94 -8.43 4.14 10.05
CA LYS A 94 -9.42 4.70 9.12
C LYS A 94 -9.29 4.10 7.72
N ARG A 95 -8.06 3.96 7.22
CA ARG A 95 -7.76 3.34 5.91
C ARG A 95 -8.17 1.86 5.88
N LEU A 96 -7.83 1.09 6.91
CA LEU A 96 -8.20 -0.34 6.98
C LEU A 96 -9.73 -0.53 6.96
N CYS A 97 -10.49 0.29 7.69
CA CYS A 97 -11.95 0.24 7.69
C CYS A 97 -12.57 0.57 6.32
N ARG A 98 -11.92 1.43 5.53
CA ARG A 98 -12.33 1.79 4.15
C ARG A 98 -11.95 0.74 3.11
N CYS A 99 -10.94 -0.10 3.39
CA CYS A 99 -10.47 -1.13 2.49
C CYS A 99 -11.45 -2.31 2.46
N LYS A 100 -12.38 -2.28 1.49
CA LYS A 100 -13.38 -3.33 1.25
C LYS A 100 -13.31 -3.82 -0.20
N PRO A 101 -13.66 -5.08 -0.49
CA PRO A 101 -13.74 -5.56 -1.87
C PRO A 101 -14.73 -4.70 -2.67
N GLY A 102 -14.36 -4.31 -3.88
CA GLY A 102 -15.16 -3.42 -4.74
C GLY A 102 -14.92 -1.92 -4.52
N LYS A 103 -14.07 -1.53 -3.57
CA LYS A 103 -13.63 -0.14 -3.35
C LYS A 103 -12.13 -0.03 -3.61
N GLY A 104 -11.72 0.94 -4.41
CA GLY A 104 -10.31 1.17 -4.68
C GLY A 104 -10.03 2.55 -5.26
N GLY A 105 -8.82 2.73 -5.79
CA GLY A 105 -8.34 4.00 -6.33
C GLY A 105 -7.05 4.50 -5.66
N THR A 106 -6.59 5.68 -6.08
CA THR A 106 -5.37 6.29 -5.53
C THR A 106 -5.72 7.16 -4.32
N ASP A 107 -5.17 6.83 -3.15
CA ASP A 107 -5.46 7.58 -1.92
C ASP A 107 -4.13 8.03 -1.29
N LEU A 108 -3.73 9.27 -1.62
CA LEU A 108 -2.60 10.01 -1.04
C LEU A 108 -3.06 11.30 -0.37
N THR A 109 -4.37 11.54 -0.30
CA THR A 109 -4.95 12.85 0.05
C THR A 109 -4.54 13.34 1.44
N GLU A 110 -4.15 12.43 2.33
CA GLU A 110 -3.81 12.72 3.73
C GLU A 110 -2.30 12.65 4.03
N LEU A 111 -1.43 12.22 3.08
CA LEU A 111 0.00 11.96 3.31
C LEU A 111 0.89 12.36 2.12
N GLU A 112 1.97 13.10 2.39
CA GLU A 112 2.99 13.45 1.41
C GLU A 112 4.13 12.41 1.37
N LEU A 113 4.81 12.27 0.22
CA LEU A 113 6.02 11.44 0.16
C LEU A 113 7.14 12.12 0.97
N PRO A 114 7.85 11.41 1.87
CA PRO A 114 9.02 11.97 2.52
C PRO A 114 10.10 12.21 1.46
N SER A 115 10.39 13.49 1.18
CA SER A 115 11.47 13.96 0.29
C SER A 115 12.84 13.66 0.87
#